data_AF-A0A168RBG1-F1
#
_entry.id   AF-A0A168RBG1-F1
#
_cell.length_a   1.000
_cell.length_b   1.000
_cell.length_c   1.000
_cell.angle_alpha   90.00
_cell.angle_beta   90.00
_cell.angle_gamma   90.00
#
_symmetry.space_group_name_H-M   'P 1'
#
loop_
_entity.id
_entity.type
_entity.pdbx_description
1 polymer ?
#
loop_
_entity_poly.entity_id
_entity_poly.type
_entity_poly.pdbx_seq_one_letter_code
_entity_poly.pdbx_strand_id
1 'polypeptide(L)'
;MFVLHSLKLIVNNIAMKRMSIGVIYNLKFNNNILYKMLLIKYIQASSTLRLQFLSKFGVLYNEVTKVRSFSTNSADKNLSGVDDININRSIKFDNLEQGCEQIKFKFIGVSGVYKLTNKNDTSRFYIGSSINLARRMEEYNKLTKGLRNPRSYSEIEISKTSALNWSLEFIYITAPQTSLAYEQHAIINLKPTINRNWKVIPRVNPQWGNNLDNAISIIENLLSSYAEGHEGYNRLNVFLQTFKIANSLDYKIEDAESKYYCFLVFVYDINSPDKEPIVYSSINKALKGLQISHSTLLDYINNKYLFKSSLIISFESLLAEDFAEYQEKSVGDSQLRKHIIVYNQDNEPMMEFKSGREMARHFQIDGKVVRAAISKGEFQDFLLISRDVSNRKTIYVFDSNTNELLVKFNGVSKVLKYAKFNFYTLKSLIENGNSMNGKIYSYKDKL
;
A
#
# COMPACT_ATOMS: atom_id res chain seq x y z
N MET A 1 13.01 67.45 -5.92
CA MET A 1 12.29 66.62 -4.93
C MET A 1 12.07 65.21 -5.49
N PHE A 2 13.15 64.47 -5.81
CA PHE A 2 13.07 63.09 -6.34
C PHE A 2 14.32 62.23 -6.05
N VAL A 3 15.21 62.69 -5.14
CA VAL A 3 16.49 62.00 -4.85
C VAL A 3 16.58 61.47 -3.40
N LEU A 4 15.65 61.85 -2.51
CA LEU A 4 15.63 61.36 -1.13
C LEU A 4 14.88 60.04 -0.90
N HIS A 5 14.19 59.49 -1.92
CA HIS A 5 13.45 58.22 -1.78
C HIS A 5 14.27 56.98 -2.18
N SER A 6 15.36 57.16 -2.93
CA SER A 6 16.14 56.05 -3.51
C SER A 6 17.26 55.53 -2.59
N LEU A 7 17.71 56.32 -1.60
CA LEU A 7 18.73 55.90 -0.62
C LEU A 7 18.16 55.09 0.56
N LYS A 8 16.87 55.21 0.87
CA LYS A 8 16.22 54.48 1.96
C LYS A 8 15.95 53.00 1.62
N LEU A 9 15.91 52.66 0.33
CA LEU A 9 15.69 51.29 -0.17
C LEU A 9 16.96 50.45 -0.29
N ILE A 10 18.13 51.08 -0.42
CA ILE A 10 19.42 50.38 -0.55
C ILE A 10 20.00 50.02 0.84
N VAL A 11 19.83 50.89 1.84
CA VAL A 11 20.29 50.63 3.22
C VAL A 11 19.49 49.50 3.90
N ASN A 12 18.18 49.37 3.60
CA ASN A 12 17.36 48.28 4.14
C ASN A 12 17.65 46.91 3.50
N ASN A 13 18.11 46.87 2.25
CA ASN A 13 18.47 45.61 1.57
C ASN A 13 19.86 45.08 1.96
N ILE A 14 20.77 45.94 2.43
CA ILE A 14 22.09 45.52 2.93
C ILE A 14 22.03 45.08 4.40
N ALA A 15 21.15 45.70 5.21
CA ALA A 15 20.94 45.30 6.60
C ALA A 15 20.29 43.91 6.75
N MET A 16 19.35 43.54 5.87
CA MET A 16 18.75 42.20 5.89
C MET A 16 19.66 41.09 5.33
N LYS A 17 20.66 41.43 4.50
CA LYS A 17 21.60 40.46 3.92
C LYS A 17 22.79 40.14 4.84
N ARG A 18 23.05 40.94 5.87
CA ARG A 18 24.11 40.68 6.89
C ARG A 18 23.60 40.09 8.20
N MET A 19 22.29 39.95 8.39
CA MET A 19 21.73 39.31 9.59
C MET A 19 21.44 37.81 9.42
N SER A 20 21.86 37.18 8.30
CA SER A 20 21.45 35.82 7.93
C SER A 20 22.45 34.70 8.24
N ILE A 21 23.67 34.97 8.74
CA ILE A 21 24.69 33.91 8.93
C ILE A 21 25.42 33.95 10.30
N GLY A 22 25.29 35.01 11.11
CA GLY A 22 26.18 35.21 12.28
C GLY A 22 25.63 35.03 13.70
N VAL A 23 24.31 34.92 13.95
CA VAL A 23 23.77 35.05 15.33
C VAL A 23 22.89 33.87 15.78
N ILE A 24 22.80 32.78 15.01
CA ILE A 24 22.08 31.55 15.42
C ILE A 24 23.03 30.52 16.09
N TYR A 25 24.23 30.95 16.49
CA TYR A 25 25.13 30.17 17.36
C TYR A 25 25.55 31.01 18.56
N ASN A 26 24.65 31.20 19.51
CA ASN A 26 24.88 31.37 20.96
C ASN A 26 23.78 32.20 21.62
N LEU A 27 22.62 31.59 21.89
CA LEU A 27 21.76 32.07 22.98
C LEU A 27 21.11 30.86 23.67
N LYS A 28 21.74 30.44 24.77
CA LYS A 28 21.13 29.58 25.79
C LYS A 28 19.94 30.32 26.42
N PHE A 29 18.80 29.63 26.47
CA PHE A 29 17.66 29.78 27.38
C PHE A 29 17.59 31.06 28.25
N ASN A 30 16.69 31.98 27.87
CA ASN A 30 15.51 32.36 28.68
C ASN A 30 14.75 33.51 28.01
N ASN A 31 13.68 33.19 27.26
CA ASN A 31 12.41 33.94 27.16
C ASN A 31 11.60 33.45 25.94
N ASN A 32 10.62 32.58 26.21
CA ASN A 32 9.82 31.83 25.22
C ASN A 32 8.81 32.72 24.46
N ILE A 33 8.51 33.93 24.94
CA ILE A 33 7.44 34.78 24.42
C ILE A 33 7.92 35.62 23.23
N LEU A 34 9.12 36.21 23.30
CA LEU A 34 9.63 37.10 22.25
C LEU A 34 9.95 36.33 20.96
N TYR A 35 10.49 35.12 21.09
CA TYR A 35 10.75 34.23 19.95
C TYR A 35 9.45 33.79 19.26
N LYS A 36 8.41 33.44 20.03
CA LYS A 36 7.08 33.13 19.47
C LYS A 36 6.44 34.34 18.77
N MET A 37 6.56 35.54 19.34
CA MET A 37 6.04 36.76 18.69
C MET A 37 6.78 37.09 17.39
N LEU A 38 8.10 36.92 17.34
CA LEU A 38 8.89 37.13 16.12
C LEU A 38 8.58 36.07 15.06
N LEU A 39 8.39 34.82 15.45
CA LEU A 39 7.99 33.74 14.53
C LEU A 39 6.58 33.96 13.97
N ILE A 40 5.62 34.38 14.82
CA ILE A 40 4.25 34.72 14.39
C ILE A 40 4.26 35.92 13.44
N LYS A 41 5.02 36.98 13.74
CA LYS A 41 5.16 38.14 12.84
C LYS A 41 5.83 37.77 11.52
N TYR A 42 6.83 36.88 11.53
CA TYR A 42 7.47 36.40 10.31
C TYR A 42 6.52 35.55 9.45
N ILE A 43 5.74 34.66 10.08
CA ILE A 43 4.71 33.85 9.40
C ILE A 43 3.61 34.76 8.83
N GLN A 44 3.16 35.77 9.59
CA GLN A 44 2.16 36.75 9.15
C GLN A 44 2.67 37.63 8.00
N ALA A 45 3.93 38.08 8.06
CA ALA A 45 4.54 38.86 6.99
C ALA A 45 4.70 38.02 5.70
N SER A 46 5.10 36.75 5.85
CA SER A 46 5.20 35.78 4.74
C SER A 46 3.84 35.47 4.12
N SER A 47 2.80 35.26 4.93
CA SER A 47 1.44 35.04 4.43
C SER A 47 0.86 36.28 3.74
N THR A 48 1.17 37.48 4.24
CA THR A 48 0.70 38.74 3.62
C THR A 48 1.40 38.99 2.28
N LEU A 49 2.71 38.72 2.18
CA LEU A 49 3.44 38.75 0.91
C LEU A 49 2.92 37.71 -0.08
N ARG A 50 2.55 36.51 0.42
CA ARG A 50 1.97 35.44 -0.41
C ARG A 50 0.57 35.78 -0.90
N LEU A 51 -0.25 36.45 -0.08
CA LEU A 51 -1.58 36.93 -0.45
C LEU A 51 -1.53 38.11 -1.42
N GLN A 52 -0.57 39.04 -1.26
CA GLN A 52 -0.33 40.12 -2.22
C GLN A 52 0.23 39.61 -3.55
N PHE A 53 1.02 38.53 -3.52
CA PHE A 53 1.46 37.84 -4.74
C PHE A 53 0.26 37.19 -5.45
N LEU A 54 -0.59 36.47 -4.72
CA LEU A 54 -1.76 35.78 -5.29
C LEU A 54 -2.86 36.73 -5.78
N SER A 55 -3.07 37.88 -5.13
CA SER A 55 -4.04 38.89 -5.60
C SER A 55 -3.60 39.58 -6.90
N LYS A 56 -2.28 39.68 -7.13
CA LYS A 56 -1.71 40.18 -8.39
C LYS A 56 -1.90 39.23 -9.57
N PHE A 57 -2.24 37.97 -9.32
CA PHE A 57 -2.49 36.92 -10.32
C PHE A 57 -3.97 36.51 -10.46
N GLY A 58 -4.90 37.29 -9.91
CA GLY A 58 -6.34 37.12 -10.21
C GLY A 58 -6.98 35.82 -9.71
N VAL A 59 -6.42 35.17 -8.68
CA VAL A 59 -7.02 33.96 -8.09
C VAL A 59 -8.07 34.37 -7.04
N LEU A 60 -9.35 34.26 -7.38
CA LEU A 60 -10.46 34.46 -6.44
C LEU A 60 -10.48 33.31 -5.40
N TYR A 61 -10.44 33.66 -4.12
CA TYR A 61 -10.45 32.71 -3.01
C TYR A 61 -11.90 32.50 -2.55
N ASN A 62 -12.53 31.39 -2.95
CA ASN A 62 -13.75 30.92 -2.30
C ASN A 62 -13.37 30.01 -1.14
N GLU A 63 -14.03 30.17 0.01
CA GLU A 63 -13.80 29.39 1.23
C GLU A 63 -13.86 27.89 0.94
N VAL A 64 -12.71 27.23 1.09
CA VAL A 64 -12.54 25.80 0.89
C VAL A 64 -12.92 25.08 2.19
N THR A 65 -14.11 24.47 2.22
CA THR A 65 -14.29 23.24 2.99
C THR A 65 -13.31 22.21 2.43
N LYS A 66 -12.44 21.66 3.28
CA LYS A 66 -11.34 20.74 2.93
C LYS A 66 -11.87 19.39 2.41
N VAL A 67 -12.45 19.37 1.22
CA VAL A 67 -12.65 18.15 0.43
C VAL A 67 -11.59 18.18 -0.66
N ARG A 68 -10.65 17.22 -0.63
CA ARG A 68 -9.69 17.05 -1.73
C ARG A 68 -10.48 16.59 -2.96
N SER A 69 -10.85 17.50 -3.85
CA SER A 69 -11.39 17.15 -5.16
C SER A 69 -10.21 16.89 -6.12
N PHE A 70 -10.19 15.72 -6.75
CA PHE A 70 -9.30 15.49 -7.89
C PHE A 70 -9.96 16.10 -9.13
N SER A 71 -9.25 17.02 -9.81
CA SER A 71 -9.69 17.52 -11.12
C SER A 71 -9.69 16.36 -12.11
N THR A 72 -10.87 16.02 -12.64
CA THR A 72 -11.02 15.12 -13.79
C THR A 72 -10.70 15.83 -15.12
N ASN A 73 -10.59 17.16 -15.10
CA ASN A 73 -10.20 17.93 -16.28
C ASN A 73 -8.68 18.00 -16.37
N SER A 74 -8.16 17.45 -17.47
CA SER A 74 -6.77 17.56 -17.92
C SER A 74 -6.31 19.02 -17.89
N ALA A 75 -5.42 19.35 -16.96
CA ALA A 75 -4.71 20.61 -16.98
C ALA A 75 -3.61 20.57 -18.07
N ASP A 76 -4.02 20.74 -19.33
CA ASP A 76 -3.36 21.53 -20.38
C ASP A 76 -4.05 21.22 -21.72
N LYS A 77 -4.76 22.20 -22.31
CA LYS A 77 -5.32 22.05 -23.67
C LYS A 77 -4.21 21.98 -24.75
N ASN A 78 -2.95 22.20 -24.39
CA ASN A 78 -1.80 22.06 -25.27
C ASN A 78 -1.16 20.65 -25.25
N LEU A 79 -1.75 19.70 -24.50
CA LEU A 79 -1.43 18.27 -24.56
C LEU A 79 -2.53 17.47 -25.30
N SER A 80 -3.42 18.14 -26.03
CA SER A 80 -4.53 17.58 -26.84
C SER A 80 -4.07 16.83 -28.10
N GLY A 81 -2.84 16.30 -28.10
CA GLY A 81 -2.27 15.47 -29.15
C GLY A 81 -1.67 14.17 -28.64
N VAL A 82 -2.16 13.65 -27.50
CA VAL A 82 -1.72 12.36 -26.94
C VAL A 82 -2.91 11.40 -26.88
N ASP A 83 -3.63 11.31 -28.01
CA ASP A 83 -4.56 10.20 -28.30
C ASP A 83 -3.89 9.12 -29.17
N ASP A 84 -2.54 9.05 -29.18
CA ASP A 84 -1.80 7.95 -29.77
C ASP A 84 -1.31 6.98 -28.70
N ILE A 85 -2.09 5.91 -28.52
CA ILE A 85 -1.87 4.77 -27.63
C ILE A 85 -0.58 3.96 -27.97
N ASN A 86 0.29 4.44 -28.87
CA ASN A 86 1.42 3.67 -29.38
C ASN A 86 2.80 4.36 -29.40
N ILE A 87 2.99 5.50 -28.73
CA ILE A 87 4.33 6.15 -28.63
C ILE A 87 4.69 6.46 -27.16
N ASN A 88 4.57 5.47 -26.27
CA ASN A 88 5.12 5.59 -24.91
C ASN A 88 6.61 5.18 -24.90
N ARG A 89 7.48 6.04 -25.42
CA ARG A 89 8.90 5.93 -25.09
C ARG A 89 9.04 6.20 -23.59
N SER A 90 9.53 5.21 -22.86
CA SER A 90 9.90 5.34 -21.44
C SER A 90 10.75 6.60 -21.22
N ILE A 91 10.44 7.39 -20.19
CA ILE A 91 11.23 8.57 -19.84
C ILE A 91 12.28 8.15 -18.82
N LYS A 92 13.56 8.26 -19.18
CA LYS A 92 14.67 7.79 -18.35
C LYS A 92 15.48 8.95 -17.78
N PHE A 93 15.96 8.75 -16.56
CA PHE A 93 16.85 9.67 -15.85
C PHE A 93 18.02 8.87 -15.29
N ASP A 94 19.23 9.41 -15.40
CA ASP A 94 20.43 8.71 -14.98
C ASP A 94 20.42 8.39 -13.48
N ASN A 95 19.82 9.26 -12.68
CA ASN A 95 19.63 9.03 -11.26
C ASN A 95 18.36 9.71 -10.69
N LEU A 96 17.91 9.25 -9.53
CA LEU A 96 16.70 9.72 -8.85
C LEU A 96 16.79 11.19 -8.45
N GLU A 97 17.95 11.67 -7.99
CA GLU A 97 18.12 13.06 -7.55
C GLU A 97 17.99 14.04 -8.73
N GLN A 98 18.66 13.75 -9.85
CA GLN A 98 18.51 14.48 -11.09
C GLN A 98 17.07 14.39 -11.61
N GLY A 99 16.47 13.20 -11.59
CA GLY A 99 15.09 12.99 -11.99
C GLY A 99 14.13 13.89 -11.21
N CYS A 100 14.22 13.90 -9.89
CA CYS A 100 13.43 14.78 -9.00
C CYS A 100 13.49 16.24 -9.44
N GLU A 101 14.70 16.78 -9.65
CA GLU A 101 14.87 18.19 -10.01
C GLU A 101 14.28 18.52 -11.38
N GLN A 102 14.41 17.60 -12.35
CA GLN A 102 13.89 17.80 -13.71
C GLN A 102 12.36 17.72 -13.79
N ILE A 103 11.72 16.88 -12.96
CA ILE A 103 10.28 16.63 -13.06
C ILE A 103 9.43 17.46 -12.09
N LYS A 104 10.04 18.10 -11.08
CA LYS A 104 9.34 18.63 -9.89
C LYS A 104 8.14 19.54 -10.17
N PHE A 105 8.14 20.24 -11.31
CA PHE A 105 7.02 21.09 -11.72
C PHE A 105 6.18 20.47 -12.84
N LYS A 106 6.82 19.80 -13.82
CA LYS A 106 6.14 19.23 -14.98
C LYS A 106 5.25 18.03 -14.63
N PHE A 107 5.57 17.30 -13.57
CA PHE A 107 4.87 16.07 -13.20
C PHE A 107 4.06 16.19 -11.89
N ILE A 108 3.73 17.41 -11.47
CA ILE A 108 2.80 17.62 -10.34
C ILE A 108 1.40 17.20 -10.79
N GLY A 109 0.79 16.26 -10.06
CA GLY A 109 -0.55 15.76 -10.39
C GLY A 109 -0.59 14.82 -11.61
N VAL A 110 0.56 14.51 -12.21
CA VAL A 110 0.67 13.53 -13.29
C VAL A 110 0.73 12.14 -12.69
N SER A 111 -0.13 11.25 -13.19
CA SER A 111 -0.18 9.85 -12.77
C SER A 111 0.67 8.98 -13.69
N GLY A 112 1.21 7.88 -13.16
CA GLY A 112 1.94 6.93 -13.98
C GLY A 112 2.63 5.83 -13.17
N VAL A 113 3.34 4.98 -13.90
CA VAL A 113 4.11 3.85 -13.40
C VAL A 113 5.60 4.11 -13.61
N TYR A 114 6.39 3.86 -12.57
CA TYR A 114 7.82 4.10 -12.56
C TYR A 114 8.59 2.85 -12.12
N LYS A 115 9.86 2.83 -12.50
CA LYS A 115 10.85 1.83 -12.14
C LYS A 115 12.07 2.51 -11.55
N LEU A 116 12.50 2.02 -10.39
CA LEU A 116 13.76 2.40 -9.74
C LEU A 116 14.71 1.21 -9.82
N THR A 117 15.84 1.36 -10.50
CA THR A 117 16.86 0.30 -10.64
C THR A 117 18.13 0.70 -9.92
N ASN A 118 18.67 -0.20 -9.10
CA ASN A 118 19.92 0.04 -8.39
C ASN A 118 21.08 -0.03 -9.40
N LYS A 119 21.86 1.04 -9.51
CA LYS A 119 22.98 1.12 -10.48
C LYS A 119 24.14 0.21 -10.06
N ASN A 120 24.25 -0.11 -8.78
CA ASN A 120 25.28 -1.01 -8.26
C ASN A 120 24.90 -2.49 -8.46
N ASP A 121 23.61 -2.79 -8.60
CA ASP A 121 23.09 -4.13 -8.86
C ASP A 121 21.78 -4.02 -9.66
N THR A 122 21.90 -4.12 -10.98
CA THR A 122 20.78 -3.90 -11.90
C THR A 122 19.70 -4.98 -11.82
N SER A 123 19.99 -6.12 -11.20
CA SER A 123 18.97 -7.14 -10.88
C SER A 123 18.00 -6.67 -9.80
N ARG A 124 18.38 -5.64 -9.03
CA ARG A 124 17.60 -5.09 -7.91
C ARG A 124 16.83 -3.86 -8.34
N PHE A 125 15.54 -4.05 -8.57
CA PHE A 125 14.67 -2.96 -8.97
C PHE A 125 13.26 -3.08 -8.40
N TYR A 126 12.63 -1.92 -8.28
CA TYR A 126 11.29 -1.73 -7.76
C TYR A 126 10.40 -1.10 -8.84
N ILE A 127 9.15 -1.54 -8.91
CA ILE A 127 8.11 -0.93 -9.72
C ILE A 127 7.01 -0.43 -8.78
N GLY A 128 6.51 0.78 -9.04
CA GLY A 128 5.34 1.30 -8.37
C GLY A 128 4.59 2.27 -9.27
N SER A 129 3.39 2.65 -8.86
CA SER A 129 2.65 3.75 -9.47
C SER A 129 2.44 4.91 -8.50
N SER A 130 2.07 6.05 -9.05
CA SER A 130 1.60 7.18 -8.27
C SER A 130 0.61 7.99 -9.08
N ILE A 131 -0.35 8.61 -8.40
CA ILE A 131 -1.19 9.65 -8.99
C ILE A 131 -0.50 11.03 -9.02
N ASN A 132 0.72 11.12 -8.46
CA ASN A 132 1.54 12.32 -8.46
C ASN A 132 3.02 11.95 -8.47
N LEU A 133 3.55 11.68 -9.67
CA LEU A 133 4.93 11.23 -9.87
C LEU A 133 5.96 12.19 -9.27
N ALA A 134 5.81 13.51 -9.45
CA ALA A 134 6.75 14.49 -8.88
C ALA A 134 6.84 14.37 -7.35
N ARG A 135 5.69 14.31 -6.67
CA ARG A 135 5.65 14.17 -5.22
C ARG A 135 6.25 12.83 -4.78
N ARG A 136 5.94 11.73 -5.47
CA ARG A 136 6.45 10.40 -5.12
C ARG A 136 7.97 10.32 -5.27
N MET A 137 8.54 10.85 -6.35
CA MET A 137 10.00 10.85 -6.51
C MET A 137 10.69 11.67 -5.43
N GLU A 138 10.12 12.84 -5.09
CA GLU A 138 10.62 13.66 -3.99
C GLU A 138 10.54 12.94 -2.62
N GLU A 139 9.50 12.14 -2.38
CA GLU A 139 9.38 11.29 -1.19
C GLU A 139 10.48 10.20 -1.13
N TYR A 140 10.89 9.63 -2.27
CA TYR A 140 12.03 8.71 -2.35
C TYR A 140 13.37 9.42 -2.22
N ASN A 141 13.55 10.60 -2.81
CA ASN A 141 14.78 11.38 -2.67
C ASN A 141 15.03 11.73 -1.19
N LYS A 142 14.00 12.23 -0.49
CA LYS A 142 14.04 12.47 0.96
C LYS A 142 14.34 11.21 1.76
N LEU A 143 13.78 10.08 1.34
CA LEU A 143 14.01 8.79 1.96
C LEU A 143 15.49 8.36 1.87
N THR A 144 16.10 8.45 0.68
CA THR A 144 17.54 8.08 0.50
C THR A 144 18.49 9.02 1.24
N LYS A 145 18.06 10.25 1.55
CA LYS A 145 18.82 11.24 2.34
C LYS A 145 18.62 11.09 3.85
N GLY A 146 17.83 10.11 4.31
CA GLY A 146 17.49 9.94 5.72
C GLY A 146 16.60 11.05 6.30
N LEU A 147 16.01 11.90 5.45
CA LEU A 147 15.11 12.99 5.85
C LEU A 147 13.68 12.49 6.11
N ARG A 148 13.40 11.23 5.75
CA ARG A 148 12.13 10.54 5.98
C ARG A 148 12.41 9.10 6.39
N ASN A 149 11.69 8.61 7.39
CA ASN A 149 11.76 7.19 7.75
C ASN A 149 11.12 6.32 6.65
N PRO A 150 11.75 5.18 6.31
CA PRO A 150 11.15 4.20 5.41
C PRO A 150 9.83 3.72 5.99
N ARG A 151 8.85 3.66 5.11
CA ARG A 151 7.52 3.20 5.40
C ARG A 151 7.42 1.74 5.03
N SER A 152 7.64 1.37 3.77
CA SER A 152 7.55 -0.01 3.22
C SER A 152 8.83 -0.85 3.35
N TYR A 153 8.75 -2.18 3.23
CA TYR A 153 9.95 -3.00 2.99
C TYR A 153 10.72 -2.54 1.75
N SER A 154 9.99 -2.25 0.66
CA SER A 154 10.59 -1.70 -0.56
C SER A 154 11.29 -0.37 -0.28
N GLU A 155 10.71 0.49 0.55
CA GLU A 155 11.33 1.74 0.98
C GLU A 155 12.56 1.52 1.88
N ILE A 156 12.53 0.53 2.78
CA ILE A 156 13.71 0.13 3.55
C ILE A 156 14.83 -0.29 2.59
N GLU A 157 14.49 -1.00 1.52
CA GLU A 157 15.47 -1.39 0.52
C GLU A 157 16.01 -0.21 -0.27
N ILE A 158 15.11 0.67 -0.73
CA ILE A 158 15.46 1.89 -1.46
C ILE A 158 16.33 2.82 -0.60
N SER A 159 16.04 2.96 0.70
CA SER A 159 16.76 3.85 1.61
C SER A 159 18.20 3.44 1.89
N LYS A 160 18.58 2.18 1.61
CA LYS A 160 19.96 1.69 1.80
C LYS A 160 20.94 2.25 0.77
N THR A 161 20.44 2.80 -0.34
CA THR A 161 21.24 3.26 -1.47
C THR A 161 20.97 4.74 -1.73
N SER A 162 22.02 5.53 -1.96
CA SER A 162 21.91 6.96 -2.30
C SER A 162 21.07 7.19 -3.56
N ALA A 163 20.31 8.30 -3.64
CA ALA A 163 19.54 8.69 -4.82
C ALA A 163 20.37 8.73 -6.11
N LEU A 164 21.67 9.08 -6.02
CA LEU A 164 22.59 9.09 -7.17
C LEU A 164 22.80 7.69 -7.79
N ASN A 165 22.59 6.64 -6.99
CA ASN A 165 22.78 5.25 -7.37
C ASN A 165 21.46 4.53 -7.71
N TRP A 166 20.36 5.27 -7.85
CA TRP A 166 19.07 4.76 -8.33
C TRP A 166 18.77 5.36 -9.70
N SER A 167 18.81 4.59 -10.78
CA SER A 167 18.29 5.08 -12.07
C SER A 167 16.76 5.09 -12.05
N LEU A 168 16.16 6.16 -12.55
CA LEU A 168 14.71 6.33 -12.59
C LEU A 168 14.20 6.21 -14.03
N GLU A 169 13.13 5.45 -14.20
CA GLU A 169 12.42 5.31 -15.47
C GLU A 169 10.92 5.46 -15.24
N PHE A 170 10.25 6.32 -15.99
CA PHE A 170 8.78 6.32 -16.10
C PHE A 170 8.41 5.41 -17.25
N ILE A 171 7.81 4.27 -16.91
CA ILE A 171 7.41 3.23 -17.85
C ILE A 171 6.15 3.68 -18.60
N TYR A 172 5.16 4.18 -17.85
CA TYR A 172 3.88 4.62 -18.38
C TYR A 172 3.46 5.94 -17.74
N ILE A 173 3.01 6.89 -18.56
CA ILE A 173 2.19 8.02 -18.08
C ILE A 173 0.74 7.62 -18.29
N THR A 174 -0.07 7.74 -17.24
CA THR A 174 -1.42 7.17 -17.21
C THR A 174 -2.43 8.18 -16.68
N ALA A 175 -3.71 7.89 -16.86
CA ALA A 175 -4.74 8.50 -16.03
C ALA A 175 -4.66 7.93 -14.59
N PRO A 176 -5.13 8.67 -13.56
CA PRO A 176 -5.17 8.17 -12.19
C PRO A 176 -5.88 6.82 -12.07
N GLN A 177 -6.98 6.64 -12.80
CA GLN A 177 -7.85 5.46 -12.79
C GLN A 177 -7.12 4.18 -13.22
N THR A 178 -6.20 4.28 -14.18
CA THR A 178 -5.54 3.13 -14.80
C THR A 178 -4.14 2.85 -14.25
N SER A 179 -3.62 3.74 -13.39
CA SER A 179 -2.26 3.65 -12.84
C SER A 179 -1.94 2.30 -12.17
N LEU A 180 -2.87 1.76 -11.36
CA LEU A 180 -2.70 0.47 -10.70
C LEU A 180 -2.78 -0.73 -11.66
N ALA A 181 -3.60 -0.65 -12.71
CA ALA A 181 -3.68 -1.70 -13.72
C ALA A 181 -2.39 -1.77 -14.55
N TYR A 182 -1.84 -0.61 -14.94
CA TYR A 182 -0.53 -0.54 -15.57
C TYR A 182 0.62 -0.97 -14.64
N GLU A 183 0.54 -0.67 -13.33
CA GLU A 183 1.51 -1.16 -12.34
C GLU A 183 1.51 -2.68 -12.30
N GLN A 184 0.32 -3.28 -12.19
CA GLN A 184 0.17 -4.73 -12.20
C GLN A 184 0.72 -5.35 -13.48
N HIS A 185 0.39 -4.78 -14.63
CA HIS A 185 0.91 -5.20 -15.94
C HIS A 185 2.44 -5.12 -16.00
N ALA A 186 3.04 -4.03 -15.51
CA ALA A 186 4.49 -3.88 -15.44
C ALA A 186 5.15 -4.91 -14.50
N ILE A 187 4.54 -5.20 -13.34
CA ILE A 187 5.04 -6.20 -12.39
C ILE A 187 5.06 -7.60 -13.03
N ILE A 188 4.01 -7.98 -13.74
CA ILE A 188 3.92 -9.29 -14.42
C ILE A 188 5.02 -9.45 -15.47
N ASN A 189 5.20 -8.43 -16.31
CA ASN A 189 6.13 -8.49 -17.44
C ASN A 189 7.59 -8.35 -17.03
N LEU A 190 7.87 -7.49 -16.05
CA LEU A 190 9.25 -7.16 -15.67
C LEU A 190 9.74 -7.97 -14.47
N LYS A 191 8.86 -8.50 -13.61
CA LYS A 191 9.20 -9.33 -12.43
C LYS A 191 10.19 -8.65 -11.46
N PRO A 192 9.82 -7.50 -10.87
CA PRO A 192 10.70 -6.75 -9.97
C PRO A 192 11.09 -7.55 -8.73
N THR A 193 12.35 -7.44 -8.34
CA THR A 193 12.94 -8.19 -7.23
C THR A 193 12.73 -7.53 -5.87
N ILE A 194 12.39 -6.24 -5.82
CA ILE A 194 12.14 -5.51 -4.58
C ILE A 194 10.67 -5.58 -4.16
N ASN A 195 9.73 -5.69 -5.11
CA ASN A 195 8.31 -5.84 -4.82
C ASN A 195 8.06 -7.17 -4.10
N ARG A 196 7.66 -7.14 -2.83
CA ARG A 196 7.26 -8.34 -2.09
C ARG A 196 5.86 -8.81 -2.41
N ASN A 197 4.93 -7.87 -2.62
CA ASN A 197 3.58 -8.19 -3.03
C ASN A 197 3.45 -8.00 -4.54
N TRP A 198 3.09 -9.09 -5.24
CA TRP A 198 2.97 -9.11 -6.70
C TRP A 198 1.53 -8.88 -7.14
N LYS A 199 0.57 -8.91 -6.20
CA LYS A 199 -0.86 -8.67 -6.44
C LYS A 199 -1.25 -7.28 -5.95
N VAL A 200 -1.40 -6.36 -6.89
CA VAL A 200 -1.89 -5.00 -6.67
C VAL A 200 -3.41 -5.05 -6.56
N ILE A 201 -3.98 -4.67 -5.42
CA ILE A 201 -5.44 -4.66 -5.20
C ILE A 201 -6.05 -3.49 -5.99
N PRO A 202 -7.11 -3.70 -6.80
CA PRO A 202 -7.79 -2.62 -7.50
C PRO A 202 -8.38 -1.62 -6.51
N ARG A 203 -8.34 -0.33 -6.87
CA ARG A 203 -8.90 0.74 -6.06
C ARG A 203 -9.71 1.67 -6.95
N VAL A 204 -10.91 2.01 -6.52
CA VAL A 204 -11.81 2.91 -7.25
C VAL A 204 -12.16 4.09 -6.37
N ASN A 205 -11.72 5.30 -6.76
CA ASN A 205 -12.11 6.50 -6.04
C ASN A 205 -13.58 6.84 -6.35
N PRO A 206 -14.46 7.00 -5.35
CA PRO A 206 -15.84 7.45 -5.56
C PRO A 206 -15.97 8.75 -6.37
N GLN A 207 -14.94 9.61 -6.32
CA GLN A 207 -14.92 10.86 -7.10
C GLN A 207 -14.76 10.64 -8.61
N TRP A 208 -14.34 9.46 -9.05
CA TRP A 208 -14.38 9.11 -10.47
C TRP A 208 -15.81 8.87 -10.96
N GLY A 209 -16.75 8.61 -10.04
CA GLY A 209 -18.15 8.33 -10.32
C GLY A 209 -18.31 7.15 -11.28
N ASN A 210 -19.34 7.24 -12.14
CA ASN A 210 -19.65 6.25 -13.18
C ASN A 210 -18.93 6.58 -14.50
N ASN A 211 -17.72 7.14 -14.42
CA ASN A 211 -16.91 7.49 -15.58
C ASN A 211 -15.64 6.63 -15.61
N LEU A 212 -15.84 5.32 -15.75
CA LEU A 212 -14.77 4.34 -15.84
C LEU A 212 -14.65 3.69 -17.22
N ASP A 213 -15.47 4.06 -18.20
CA ASP A 213 -15.51 3.42 -19.54
C ASP A 213 -14.14 3.42 -20.24
N ASN A 214 -13.43 4.55 -20.22
CA ASN A 214 -12.08 4.62 -20.78
C ASN A 214 -11.09 3.72 -20.01
N ALA A 215 -11.18 3.69 -18.68
CA ALA A 215 -10.34 2.82 -17.87
C ALA A 215 -10.63 1.33 -18.13
N ILE A 216 -11.90 0.96 -18.29
CA ILE A 216 -12.36 -0.38 -18.66
C ILE A 216 -11.77 -0.76 -20.02
N SER A 217 -11.92 0.08 -21.05
CA SER A 217 -11.36 -0.17 -22.38
C SER A 217 -9.84 -0.35 -22.37
N ILE A 218 -9.13 0.47 -21.60
CA ILE A 218 -7.67 0.32 -21.41
C ILE A 218 -7.34 -1.03 -20.77
N ILE A 219 -8.07 -1.46 -19.74
CA ILE A 219 -7.83 -2.75 -19.08
C ILE A 219 -8.12 -3.90 -20.05
N GLU A 220 -9.16 -3.82 -20.88
CA GLU A 220 -9.47 -4.81 -21.93
C GLU A 220 -8.33 -4.90 -22.96
N ASN A 221 -7.74 -3.77 -23.34
CA ASN A 221 -6.57 -3.74 -24.22
C ASN A 221 -5.31 -4.35 -23.56
N LEU A 222 -5.12 -4.14 -22.25
CA LEU A 222 -4.02 -4.79 -21.53
C LEU A 222 -4.23 -6.30 -21.39
N LEU A 223 -5.49 -6.73 -21.25
CA LEU A 223 -5.87 -8.14 -21.16
C LEU A 223 -5.60 -8.91 -22.44
N SER A 224 -5.86 -8.30 -23.61
CA SER A 224 -5.64 -8.94 -24.92
C SER A 224 -4.17 -9.27 -25.21
N SER A 225 -3.24 -8.73 -24.42
CA SER A 225 -1.81 -9.07 -24.46
C SER A 225 -1.48 -10.41 -23.80
N TYR A 226 -2.45 -11.08 -23.16
CA TYR A 226 -2.27 -12.35 -22.45
C TYR A 226 -3.25 -13.40 -22.94
N ALA A 227 -2.80 -14.65 -23.03
CA ALA A 227 -3.71 -15.78 -23.26
C ALA A 227 -4.62 -15.99 -22.04
N GLU A 228 -5.85 -16.44 -22.29
CA GLU A 228 -6.79 -16.81 -21.23
C GLU A 228 -6.19 -17.89 -20.30
N GLY A 229 -6.42 -17.75 -18.99
CA GLY A 229 -5.84 -18.61 -17.96
C GLY A 229 -4.38 -18.29 -17.60
N HIS A 230 -3.68 -17.44 -18.36
CA HIS A 230 -2.35 -16.95 -17.97
C HIS A 230 -2.46 -16.09 -16.70
N GLU A 231 -1.43 -16.12 -15.83
CA GLU A 231 -1.42 -15.35 -14.57
C GLU A 231 -1.74 -13.86 -14.79
N GLY A 232 -1.17 -13.27 -15.84
CA GLY A 232 -1.42 -11.89 -16.21
C GLY A 232 -2.85 -11.61 -16.66
N TYR A 233 -3.47 -12.56 -17.38
CA TYR A 233 -4.88 -12.47 -17.78
C TYR A 233 -5.77 -12.51 -16.53
N ASN A 234 -5.62 -13.53 -15.69
CA ASN A 234 -6.44 -13.71 -14.50
C ASN A 234 -6.34 -12.48 -13.58
N ARG A 235 -5.13 -11.95 -13.41
CA ARG A 235 -4.91 -10.79 -12.55
C ARG A 235 -5.53 -9.50 -13.09
N LEU A 236 -5.41 -9.22 -14.39
CA LEU A 236 -6.04 -8.04 -14.98
C LEU A 236 -7.56 -8.20 -15.11
N ASN A 237 -8.07 -9.43 -15.21
CA ASN A 237 -9.51 -9.69 -15.22
C ASN A 237 -10.15 -9.26 -13.88
N VAL A 238 -9.46 -9.46 -12.74
CA VAL A 238 -9.90 -8.92 -11.45
C VAL A 238 -10.07 -7.40 -11.49
N PHE A 239 -9.14 -6.67 -12.12
CA PHE A 239 -9.29 -5.21 -12.34
C PHE A 239 -10.50 -4.90 -13.22
N LEU A 240 -10.66 -5.61 -14.34
CA LEU A 240 -11.76 -5.40 -15.27
C LEU A 240 -13.12 -5.57 -14.59
N GLN A 241 -13.33 -6.70 -13.90
CA GLN A 241 -14.59 -6.97 -13.21
C GLN A 241 -14.85 -5.94 -12.10
N THR A 242 -13.82 -5.60 -11.33
CA THR A 242 -13.93 -4.57 -10.29
C THR A 242 -14.38 -3.24 -10.88
N PHE A 243 -13.78 -2.80 -12.00
CA PHE A 243 -14.12 -1.52 -12.63
C PHE A 243 -15.50 -1.54 -13.30
N LYS A 244 -15.90 -2.65 -13.93
CA LYS A 244 -17.26 -2.80 -14.51
C LYS A 244 -18.34 -2.67 -13.44
N ILE A 245 -18.20 -3.40 -12.34
CA ILE A 245 -19.12 -3.31 -11.19
C ILE A 245 -19.12 -1.91 -10.62
N ALA A 246 -17.93 -1.35 -10.40
CA ALA A 246 -17.76 -0.01 -9.85
C ALA A 246 -18.45 1.08 -10.69
N ASN A 247 -18.46 0.93 -12.02
CA ASN A 247 -19.07 1.88 -12.96
C ASN A 247 -20.61 1.92 -12.84
N SER A 248 -21.21 0.88 -12.28
CA SER A 248 -22.67 0.80 -12.03
C SER A 248 -23.08 1.19 -10.61
N LEU A 249 -22.14 1.52 -9.72
CA LEU A 249 -22.46 1.85 -8.32
C LEU A 249 -22.98 3.28 -8.16
N ASP A 250 -23.98 3.45 -7.30
CA ASP A 250 -24.45 4.77 -6.87
C ASP A 250 -23.56 5.31 -5.73
N TYR A 251 -22.51 6.04 -6.11
CA TYR A 251 -21.61 6.69 -5.15
C TYR A 251 -22.27 7.89 -4.49
N LYS A 252 -22.15 7.96 -3.16
CA LYS A 252 -22.62 9.11 -2.38
C LYS A 252 -21.46 9.91 -1.83
N ILE A 253 -21.69 11.17 -1.47
CA ILE A 253 -20.65 12.07 -0.94
C ILE A 253 -19.99 11.46 0.31
N GLU A 254 -20.77 10.79 1.16
CA GLU A 254 -20.28 10.17 2.38
C GLU A 254 -19.29 9.02 2.10
N ASP A 255 -19.28 8.47 0.88
CA ASP A 255 -18.30 7.46 0.49
C ASP A 255 -16.89 8.06 0.41
N ALA A 256 -16.76 9.33 0.03
CA ALA A 256 -15.47 10.02 -0.11
C ALA A 256 -14.90 10.56 1.22
N GLU A 257 -15.67 10.54 2.31
CA GLU A 257 -15.26 11.08 3.61
C GLU A 257 -14.33 10.14 4.40
N SER A 258 -14.17 8.88 3.95
CA SER A 258 -13.35 7.89 4.63
C SER A 258 -11.89 7.89 4.16
N LYS A 259 -10.95 7.67 5.08
CA LYS A 259 -9.53 7.43 4.75
C LYS A 259 -9.32 6.24 3.79
N TYR A 260 -10.27 5.30 3.72
CA TYR A 260 -10.21 4.09 2.90
C TYR A 260 -11.34 4.05 1.86
N TYR A 261 -11.77 5.22 1.37
CA TYR A 261 -12.90 5.34 0.44
C TYR A 261 -12.74 4.55 -0.86
N CYS A 262 -11.51 4.20 -1.25
CA CYS A 262 -11.22 3.63 -2.55
C CYS A 262 -11.26 2.09 -2.61
N PHE A 263 -11.62 1.43 -1.51
CA PHE A 263 -11.78 -0.02 -1.46
C PHE A 263 -13.26 -0.40 -1.55
N LEU A 264 -13.59 -1.11 -2.63
CA LEU A 264 -14.84 -1.86 -2.71
C LEU A 264 -14.76 -3.11 -1.84
N VAL A 265 -15.86 -3.48 -1.21
CA VAL A 265 -15.97 -4.72 -0.44
C VAL A 265 -17.05 -5.58 -1.05
N PHE A 266 -16.63 -6.74 -1.57
CA PHE A 266 -17.48 -7.75 -2.16
C PHE A 266 -17.89 -8.77 -1.10
N VAL A 267 -19.17 -9.11 -1.09
CA VAL A 267 -19.75 -10.13 -0.21
C VAL A 267 -20.48 -11.17 -1.04
N TYR A 268 -19.95 -12.39 -1.03
CA TYR A 268 -20.50 -13.54 -1.76
C TYR A 268 -21.15 -14.53 -0.80
N ASP A 269 -22.13 -15.29 -1.26
CA ASP A 269 -22.64 -16.47 -0.57
C ASP A 269 -22.03 -17.73 -1.19
N ILE A 270 -21.28 -18.49 -0.41
CA ILE A 270 -20.62 -19.72 -0.88
C ILE A 270 -21.62 -20.78 -1.34
N ASN A 271 -22.87 -20.73 -0.86
CA ASN A 271 -23.92 -21.66 -1.27
C ASN A 271 -24.61 -21.23 -2.57
N SER A 272 -24.23 -20.08 -3.14
CA SER A 272 -24.78 -19.56 -4.39
C SER A 272 -23.66 -18.90 -5.19
N PRO A 273 -22.67 -19.68 -5.67
CA PRO A 273 -21.45 -19.15 -6.28
C PRO A 273 -21.70 -18.34 -7.57
N ASP A 274 -22.79 -18.62 -8.28
CA ASP A 274 -23.16 -17.93 -9.51
C ASP A 274 -23.97 -16.64 -9.25
N LYS A 275 -24.34 -16.37 -7.99
CA LYS A 275 -25.09 -15.17 -7.62
C LYS A 275 -24.15 -13.97 -7.55
N GLU A 276 -24.60 -12.85 -8.11
CA GLU A 276 -23.86 -11.59 -8.00
C GLU A 276 -23.60 -11.21 -6.53
N PRO A 277 -22.38 -10.72 -6.20
CA PRO A 277 -22.05 -10.32 -4.86
C PRO A 277 -22.81 -9.06 -4.45
N ILE A 278 -23.05 -8.93 -3.15
CA ILE A 278 -23.37 -7.63 -2.58
C ILE A 278 -22.08 -6.81 -2.54
N VAL A 279 -22.10 -5.62 -3.15
CA VAL A 279 -20.92 -4.75 -3.22
C VAL A 279 -21.15 -3.47 -2.43
N TYR A 280 -20.30 -3.25 -1.43
CA TYR A 280 -20.26 -2.00 -0.69
C TYR A 280 -19.24 -1.06 -1.34
N SER A 281 -19.65 0.17 -1.63
CA SER A 281 -18.80 1.18 -2.28
C SER A 281 -17.65 1.70 -1.41
N SER A 282 -17.58 1.29 -0.13
CA SER A 282 -16.48 1.60 0.77
C SER A 282 -16.39 0.62 1.95
N ILE A 283 -15.24 0.55 2.60
CA ILE A 283 -15.06 -0.15 3.88
C ILE A 283 -16.12 0.27 4.89
N ASN A 284 -16.38 1.58 5.06
CA ASN A 284 -17.31 2.06 6.07
C ASN A 284 -18.75 1.59 5.83
N LYS A 285 -19.18 1.56 4.56
CA LYS A 285 -20.49 0.99 4.20
C LYS A 285 -20.56 -0.49 4.53
N ALA A 286 -19.48 -1.24 4.25
CA ALA A 286 -19.40 -2.64 4.64
C ALA A 286 -19.48 -2.83 6.15
N LEU A 287 -18.75 -2.03 6.95
CA LEU A 287 -18.79 -2.11 8.42
C LEU A 287 -20.20 -1.86 8.97
N LYS A 288 -20.90 -0.85 8.43
CA LYS A 288 -22.29 -0.54 8.82
C LYS A 288 -23.26 -1.63 8.37
N GLY A 289 -23.18 -2.05 7.11
CA GLY A 289 -24.09 -3.02 6.50
C GLY A 289 -23.95 -4.43 7.09
N LEU A 290 -22.72 -4.85 7.37
CA LEU A 290 -22.43 -6.15 7.98
C LEU A 290 -22.47 -6.13 9.51
N GLN A 291 -22.51 -4.95 10.11
CA GLN A 291 -22.45 -4.71 11.56
C GLN A 291 -21.21 -5.35 12.21
N ILE A 292 -20.04 -5.11 11.60
CA ILE A 292 -18.75 -5.66 12.07
C ILE A 292 -17.72 -4.55 12.33
N SER A 293 -16.72 -4.86 13.14
CA SER A 293 -15.58 -3.96 13.35
C SER A 293 -14.62 -3.97 12.15
N HIS A 294 -13.83 -2.89 12.01
CA HIS A 294 -12.78 -2.80 11.00
C HIS A 294 -11.79 -3.98 11.09
N SER A 295 -11.41 -4.37 12.30
CA SER A 295 -10.53 -5.52 12.52
C SER A 295 -11.16 -6.84 12.09
N THR A 296 -12.47 -7.02 12.34
CA THR A 296 -13.19 -8.22 11.91
C THR A 296 -13.20 -8.29 10.39
N LEU A 297 -13.56 -7.20 9.71
CA LEU A 297 -13.53 -7.14 8.25
C LEU A 297 -12.17 -7.56 7.68
N LEU A 298 -11.09 -6.96 8.18
CA LEU A 298 -9.75 -7.29 7.73
C LEU A 298 -9.33 -8.72 8.09
N ASP A 299 -9.66 -9.22 9.27
CA ASP A 299 -9.31 -10.57 9.70
C ASP A 299 -9.95 -11.61 8.78
N TYR A 300 -11.21 -11.42 8.37
CA TYR A 300 -11.91 -12.33 7.48
C TYR A 300 -11.36 -12.26 6.04
N ILE A 301 -11.13 -11.07 5.51
CA ILE A 301 -10.55 -10.89 4.16
C ILE A 301 -9.14 -11.49 4.11
N ASN A 302 -8.28 -11.15 5.06
CA ASN A 302 -6.86 -11.49 4.97
C ASN A 302 -6.53 -12.94 5.27
N ASN A 303 -7.40 -13.63 6.00
CA ASN A 303 -7.24 -15.05 6.33
C ASN A 303 -8.13 -15.97 5.51
N LYS A 304 -8.89 -15.41 4.56
CA LYS A 304 -9.89 -16.13 3.76
C LYS A 304 -10.84 -16.93 4.66
N TYR A 305 -11.43 -16.26 5.65
CA TYR A 305 -12.41 -16.90 6.54
C TYR A 305 -13.85 -16.68 6.05
N LEU A 306 -14.71 -17.66 6.32
CA LEU A 306 -16.15 -17.58 6.10
C LEU A 306 -16.84 -16.80 7.23
N PHE A 307 -17.44 -15.66 6.89
CA PHE A 307 -18.27 -14.87 7.80
C PHE A 307 -19.65 -15.47 7.91
N LYS A 308 -20.13 -15.66 9.15
CA LYS A 308 -21.43 -16.33 9.44
C LYS A 308 -21.58 -17.68 8.71
N SER A 309 -20.49 -18.42 8.55
CA SER A 309 -20.43 -19.76 7.94
C SER A 309 -20.78 -19.88 6.46
N SER A 310 -21.27 -18.82 5.80
CA SER A 310 -21.61 -18.87 4.37
C SER A 310 -21.09 -17.69 3.56
N LEU A 311 -20.66 -16.60 4.20
CA LEU A 311 -20.33 -15.38 3.49
C LEU A 311 -18.82 -15.23 3.29
N ILE A 312 -18.42 -15.01 2.06
CA ILE A 312 -17.04 -14.63 1.71
C ILE A 312 -16.99 -13.10 1.64
N ILE A 313 -16.02 -12.50 2.32
CA ILE A 313 -15.75 -11.06 2.21
C ILE A 313 -14.40 -10.86 1.52
N SER A 314 -14.35 -9.98 0.51
CA SER A 314 -13.15 -9.74 -0.29
C SER A 314 -13.00 -8.26 -0.69
N PHE A 315 -11.77 -7.81 -0.92
CA PHE A 315 -11.48 -6.53 -1.60
C PHE A 315 -11.38 -6.67 -3.12
N GLU A 316 -11.44 -7.91 -3.61
CA GLU A 316 -11.28 -8.25 -5.02
C GLU A 316 -12.52 -8.99 -5.50
N SER A 317 -12.88 -8.77 -6.76
CA SER A 317 -13.84 -9.64 -7.44
C SER A 317 -13.26 -11.05 -7.55
N LEU A 318 -14.03 -12.05 -7.13
CA LEU A 318 -13.65 -13.46 -7.09
C LEU A 318 -14.42 -14.26 -8.15
N LEU A 319 -13.77 -15.30 -8.67
CA LEU A 319 -14.44 -16.35 -9.43
C LEU A 319 -14.93 -17.45 -8.48
N ALA A 320 -15.91 -18.23 -8.91
CA ALA A 320 -16.46 -19.34 -8.11
C ALA A 320 -15.39 -20.35 -7.67
N GLU A 321 -14.38 -20.58 -8.51
CA GLU A 321 -13.24 -21.45 -8.21
C GLU A 321 -12.39 -20.97 -7.02
N ASP A 322 -12.32 -19.65 -6.78
CA ASP A 322 -11.56 -19.07 -5.66
C ASP A 322 -12.23 -19.36 -4.30
N PHE A 323 -13.51 -19.76 -4.28
CA PHE A 323 -14.26 -19.97 -3.05
C PHE A 323 -13.71 -21.13 -2.23
N ALA A 324 -13.08 -22.10 -2.89
CA ALA A 324 -12.44 -23.26 -2.25
C ALA A 324 -11.27 -22.87 -1.33
N GLU A 325 -10.72 -21.65 -1.48
CA GLU A 325 -9.66 -21.15 -0.61
C GLU A 325 -10.18 -20.62 0.74
N TYR A 326 -11.50 -20.45 0.88
CA TYR A 326 -12.12 -19.92 2.08
C TYR A 326 -12.52 -21.03 3.05
N GLN A 327 -12.31 -20.79 4.35
CA GLN A 327 -12.53 -21.79 5.38
C GLN A 327 -13.19 -21.22 6.64
N GLU A 328 -13.76 -22.10 7.45
CA GLU A 328 -14.25 -21.73 8.77
C GLU A 328 -13.12 -21.25 9.69
N LYS A 329 -13.41 -20.21 10.47
CA LYS A 329 -12.44 -19.70 11.44
C LYS A 329 -12.30 -20.72 12.57
N SER A 330 -11.09 -21.24 12.78
CA SER A 330 -10.84 -22.23 13.82
C SER A 330 -11.17 -21.69 15.22
N VAL A 331 -12.11 -22.31 15.92
CA VAL A 331 -12.49 -21.95 17.30
C VAL A 331 -11.36 -22.36 18.27
N GLY A 332 -10.90 -21.42 19.08
CA GLY A 332 -10.07 -21.73 20.27
C GLY A 332 -8.55 -21.75 20.07
N ASP A 333 -8.01 -21.26 18.96
CA ASP A 333 -6.56 -21.34 18.70
C ASP A 333 -5.78 -20.08 19.12
N SER A 334 -5.66 -19.87 20.43
CA SER A 334 -4.92 -18.73 21.02
C SER A 334 -3.41 -18.72 20.72
N GLN A 335 -2.91 -19.74 20.01
CA GLN A 335 -1.49 -19.91 19.67
C GLN A 335 -1.14 -19.55 18.22
N LEU A 336 -2.10 -19.17 17.37
CA LEU A 336 -1.80 -18.68 16.03
C LEU A 336 -0.98 -17.39 16.12
N ARG A 337 0.19 -17.37 15.46
CA ARG A 337 1.01 -16.16 15.38
C ARG A 337 0.36 -15.25 14.35
N LYS A 338 0.08 -14.01 14.75
CA LYS A 338 -0.32 -12.97 13.82
C LYS A 338 0.92 -12.44 13.10
N HIS A 339 1.04 -12.74 11.82
CA HIS A 339 1.90 -12.02 10.89
C HIS A 339 1.23 -10.69 10.57
N ILE A 340 1.92 -9.58 10.77
CA ILE A 340 1.30 -8.24 10.76
C ILE A 340 1.90 -7.45 9.63
N ILE A 341 1.05 -6.98 8.72
CA ILE A 341 1.38 -6.03 7.70
C ILE A 341 0.79 -4.69 8.13
N VAL A 342 1.65 -3.72 8.39
CA VAL A 342 1.29 -2.34 8.71
C VAL A 342 1.08 -1.59 7.41
N TYR A 343 0.04 -0.80 7.28
CA TYR A 343 -0.26 0.03 6.11
C TYR A 343 -0.29 1.50 6.51
N ASN A 344 0.23 2.38 5.65
CA ASN A 344 0.19 3.84 5.86
C ASN A 344 -1.20 4.41 5.55
N GLN A 345 -1.33 5.73 5.69
CA GLN A 345 -2.57 6.44 5.36
C GLN A 345 -2.95 6.38 3.87
N ASP A 346 -1.97 6.12 3.01
CA ASP A 346 -2.12 5.96 1.56
C ASP A 346 -2.33 4.47 1.18
N ASN A 347 -2.54 3.60 2.17
CA ASN A 347 -2.73 2.15 2.04
C ASN A 347 -1.57 1.42 1.38
N GLU A 348 -0.36 1.90 1.59
CA GLU A 348 0.85 1.21 1.15
C GLU A 348 1.40 0.35 2.29
N PRO A 349 1.78 -0.90 2.01
CA PRO A 349 2.32 -1.80 3.02
C PRO A 349 3.64 -1.22 3.52
N MET A 350 3.66 -0.81 4.78
CA MET A 350 4.78 -0.27 5.49
C MET A 350 5.72 -1.37 6.03
N MET A 351 5.31 -2.01 7.09
CA MET A 351 6.17 -2.94 7.79
C MET A 351 5.52 -4.30 7.78
N GLU A 352 6.34 -5.33 7.76
CA GLU A 352 5.89 -6.69 7.84
C GLU A 352 6.60 -7.35 9.01
N PHE A 353 5.83 -7.79 9.99
CA PHE A 353 6.32 -8.41 11.20
C PHE A 353 5.88 -9.86 11.24
N LYS A 354 6.82 -10.78 11.42
CA LYS A 354 6.58 -12.23 11.60
C LYS A 354 5.78 -12.54 12.85
N SER A 355 5.68 -11.60 13.79
CA SER A 355 4.86 -11.72 14.98
C SER A 355 4.58 -10.38 15.65
N GLY A 356 3.54 -10.32 16.48
CA GLY A 356 3.31 -9.18 17.38
C GLY A 356 4.48 -8.88 18.33
N ARG A 357 5.31 -9.87 18.67
CA ARG A 357 6.53 -9.64 19.48
C ARG A 357 7.63 -8.90 18.70
N GLU A 358 7.69 -9.10 17.39
CA GLU A 358 8.63 -8.39 16.53
C GLU A 358 8.18 -6.94 16.35
N MET A 359 6.88 -6.73 16.11
CA MET A 359 6.27 -5.40 16.11
C MET A 359 6.51 -4.65 17.44
N ALA A 360 6.28 -5.32 18.57
CA ALA A 360 6.51 -4.75 19.90
C ALA A 360 7.96 -4.26 20.09
N ARG A 361 8.93 -5.07 19.66
CA ARG A 361 10.35 -4.70 19.70
C ARG A 361 10.68 -3.53 18.78
N HIS A 362 10.13 -3.54 17.57
CA HIS A 362 10.36 -2.47 16.60
C HIS A 362 9.85 -1.11 17.09
N PHE A 363 8.61 -1.06 17.58
CA PHE A 363 8.02 0.17 18.09
C PHE A 363 8.38 0.48 19.54
N GLN A 364 9.15 -0.38 20.21
CA GLN A 364 9.51 -0.27 21.62
C GLN A 364 8.28 -0.09 22.54
N ILE A 365 7.24 -0.88 22.28
CA ILE A 365 5.96 -0.85 23.02
C ILE A 365 5.66 -2.20 23.68
N ASP A 366 4.81 -2.17 24.70
CA ASP A 366 4.38 -3.39 25.39
C ASP A 366 3.57 -4.32 24.46
N GLY A 367 3.79 -5.64 24.60
CA GLY A 367 3.07 -6.64 23.82
C GLY A 367 1.55 -6.63 24.01
N LYS A 368 1.03 -6.16 25.15
CA LYS A 368 -0.40 -5.93 25.38
C LYS A 368 -0.93 -4.83 24.46
N VAL A 369 -0.18 -3.74 24.29
CA VAL A 369 -0.55 -2.64 23.38
C VAL A 369 -0.59 -3.14 21.94
N VAL A 370 0.39 -3.94 21.52
CA VAL A 370 0.37 -4.56 20.19
C VAL A 370 -0.82 -5.48 20.01
N ARG A 371 -1.16 -6.33 20.98
CA ARG A 371 -2.34 -7.20 20.88
C ARG A 371 -3.63 -6.40 20.75
N ALA A 372 -3.79 -5.34 21.55
CA ALA A 372 -4.94 -4.45 21.45
C ALA A 372 -5.00 -3.77 20.08
N ALA A 373 -3.87 -3.28 19.58
CA ALA A 373 -3.78 -2.64 18.26
C ALA A 373 -4.12 -3.60 17.12
N ILE A 374 -3.57 -4.81 17.12
CA ILE A 374 -3.90 -5.87 16.15
C ILE A 374 -5.40 -6.18 16.21
N SER A 375 -5.96 -6.34 17.42
CA SER A 375 -7.38 -6.60 17.60
C SER A 375 -8.26 -5.44 17.15
N LYS A 376 -7.76 -4.21 17.18
CA LYS A 376 -8.44 -3.01 16.68
C LYS A 376 -8.29 -2.86 15.16
N GLY A 377 -7.25 -3.46 14.58
CA GLY A 377 -6.90 -3.31 13.16
C GLY A 377 -6.18 -2.00 12.86
N GLU A 378 -5.70 -1.29 13.90
CA GLU A 378 -5.02 -0.01 13.76
C GLU A 378 -4.03 0.24 14.90
N PHE A 379 -2.97 0.97 14.61
CA PHE A 379 -2.02 1.47 15.60
C PHE A 379 -1.57 2.87 15.20
N GLN A 380 -1.87 3.87 16.04
CA GLN A 380 -1.66 5.28 15.71
C GLN A 380 -2.37 5.62 14.38
N ASP A 381 -1.64 6.15 13.40
CA ASP A 381 -2.15 6.48 12.06
C ASP A 381 -2.07 5.31 11.06
N PHE A 382 -1.63 4.13 11.51
CA PHE A 382 -1.42 2.96 10.67
C PHE A 382 -2.60 1.99 10.72
N LEU A 383 -2.92 1.45 9.56
CA LEU A 383 -3.81 0.31 9.45
C LEU A 383 -3.02 -0.98 9.67
N LEU A 384 -3.54 -1.90 10.47
CA LEU A 384 -2.91 -3.19 10.71
C LEU A 384 -3.74 -4.30 10.05
N ILE A 385 -3.11 -5.00 9.11
CA ILE A 385 -3.61 -6.26 8.58
C ILE A 385 -2.86 -7.37 9.29
N SER A 386 -3.58 -8.25 9.98
CA SER A 386 -2.97 -9.41 10.62
C SER A 386 -3.44 -10.71 9.98
N ARG A 387 -2.49 -11.52 9.52
CA ARG A 387 -2.71 -12.87 9.01
C ARG A 387 -2.35 -13.88 10.09
N ASP A 388 -3.22 -14.84 10.32
CA ASP A 388 -2.93 -16.03 11.11
C ASP A 388 -1.91 -16.88 10.36
N VAL A 389 -0.70 -16.92 10.90
CA VAL A 389 0.33 -17.83 10.46
C VAL A 389 0.39 -18.97 11.46
N SER A 390 -0.02 -20.13 10.98
CA SER A 390 0.16 -21.37 11.70
C SER A 390 1.65 -21.75 11.66
N ASN A 391 2.31 -21.71 12.82
CA ASN A 391 3.63 -22.33 12.98
C ASN A 391 3.55 -23.87 13.04
N ARG A 392 2.35 -24.43 12.83
CA ARG A 392 2.14 -25.87 12.88
C ARG A 392 2.75 -26.48 11.64
N LYS A 393 3.96 -27.02 11.80
CA LYS A 393 4.51 -27.93 10.81
C LYS A 393 3.51 -29.05 10.59
N THR A 394 3.17 -29.28 9.33
CA THR A 394 2.41 -30.46 8.94
C THR A 394 3.25 -31.68 9.31
N ILE A 395 2.62 -32.65 9.97
CA ILE A 395 3.23 -33.96 10.21
C ILE A 395 2.46 -34.97 9.39
N TYR A 396 3.20 -35.65 8.52
CA TYR A 396 2.74 -36.75 7.70
C TYR A 396 3.01 -38.04 8.46
N VAL A 397 2.02 -38.93 8.47
CA VAL A 397 2.12 -40.25 9.08
C VAL A 397 2.02 -41.28 7.98
N PHE A 398 3.04 -42.12 7.86
CA PHE A 398 3.15 -43.16 6.85
C PHE A 398 3.07 -44.52 7.51
N ASP A 399 2.61 -45.52 6.76
CA ASP A 399 2.74 -46.92 7.14
C ASP A 399 4.22 -47.32 7.08
N SER A 400 4.74 -47.99 8.11
CA SER A 400 6.16 -48.35 8.17
C SER A 400 6.54 -49.49 7.23
N ASN A 401 5.58 -50.27 6.75
CA ASN A 401 5.83 -51.40 5.87
C ASN A 401 5.68 -50.99 4.40
N THR A 402 4.65 -50.22 4.07
CA THR A 402 4.36 -49.83 2.68
C THR A 402 4.89 -48.45 2.30
N ASN A 403 5.27 -47.61 3.28
CA ASN A 403 5.58 -46.19 3.11
C ASN A 403 4.44 -45.35 2.49
N GLU A 404 3.21 -45.90 2.47
CA GLU A 404 2.05 -45.15 2.00
C GLU A 404 1.62 -44.12 3.04
N LEU A 405 1.17 -42.96 2.56
CA LEU A 405 0.68 -41.89 3.42
C LEU A 405 -0.66 -42.31 4.04
N LEU A 406 -0.68 -42.47 5.37
CA LEU A 406 -1.89 -42.81 6.12
C LEU A 406 -2.73 -41.58 6.43
N VAL A 407 -2.10 -40.54 6.98
CA VAL A 407 -2.81 -39.33 7.43
C VAL A 407 -1.89 -38.13 7.54
N LYS A 408 -2.47 -36.94 7.33
CA LYS A 408 -1.80 -35.65 7.46
C LYS A 408 -2.38 -34.87 8.65
N PHE A 409 -1.52 -34.40 9.55
CA PHE A 409 -1.91 -33.57 10.68
C PHE A 409 -1.33 -32.17 10.58
N ASN A 410 -2.21 -31.17 10.61
CA ASN A 410 -1.81 -29.76 10.72
C ASN A 410 -1.49 -29.42 12.18
N GLY A 411 -0.37 -29.96 12.68
CA GLY A 411 0.23 -29.61 13.97
C GLY A 411 0.42 -30.73 14.98
N VAL A 412 1.43 -30.52 15.82
CA VAL A 412 1.89 -31.48 16.83
C VAL A 412 0.77 -31.93 17.78
N SER A 413 -0.04 -31.02 18.30
CA SER A 413 -1.10 -31.37 19.27
C SER A 413 -2.12 -32.38 18.73
N LYS A 414 -2.43 -32.34 17.42
CA LYS A 414 -3.33 -33.31 16.78
C LYS A 414 -2.67 -34.68 16.68
N VAL A 415 -1.39 -34.72 16.31
CA VAL A 415 -0.60 -35.96 16.27
C VAL A 415 -0.50 -36.60 17.64
N LEU A 416 -0.23 -35.82 18.69
CA LEU A 416 -0.11 -36.36 20.06
C LEU A 416 -1.42 -37.00 20.53
N LYS A 417 -2.57 -36.39 20.20
CA LYS A 417 -3.89 -36.99 20.47
C LYS A 417 -4.13 -38.27 19.67
N TYR A 418 -3.76 -38.27 18.38
CA TYR A 418 -3.90 -39.42 17.50
C TYR A 418 -3.03 -40.60 17.93
N ALA A 419 -1.76 -40.32 18.23
CA ALA A 419 -0.75 -41.33 18.46
C ALA A 419 -0.63 -41.76 19.92
N LYS A 420 -1.26 -41.02 20.84
CA LYS A 420 -1.31 -41.29 22.28
C LYS A 420 0.06 -41.37 22.96
N PHE A 421 1.03 -40.58 22.50
CA PHE A 421 2.35 -40.41 23.13
C PHE A 421 2.69 -38.92 23.36
N ASN A 422 3.77 -38.65 24.09
CA ASN A 422 4.19 -37.29 24.45
C ASN A 422 5.02 -36.60 23.36
N PHE A 423 5.24 -35.29 23.53
CA PHE A 423 5.97 -34.44 22.58
C PHE A 423 7.40 -34.93 22.30
N TYR A 424 8.13 -35.37 23.33
CA TYR A 424 9.52 -35.79 23.20
C TYR A 424 9.65 -37.08 22.41
N THR A 425 8.70 -38.01 22.59
CA THR A 425 8.60 -39.22 21.76
C THR A 425 8.37 -38.86 20.29
N LEU A 426 7.38 -38.00 20.00
CA LEU A 426 7.12 -37.56 18.63
C LEU A 426 8.34 -36.90 17.98
N LYS A 427 9.02 -36.03 18.72
CA LYS A 427 10.23 -35.34 18.26
C LYS A 427 11.31 -36.35 17.88
N SER A 428 11.59 -37.31 18.77
CA SER A 428 12.58 -38.37 18.53
C SER A 428 12.22 -39.24 17.32
N LEU A 429 10.94 -39.62 17.16
CA LEU A 429 10.49 -40.41 16.00
C LEU A 429 10.71 -39.65 14.68
N ILE A 430 10.39 -38.36 14.65
CA ILE A 430 10.57 -37.54 13.44
C ILE A 430 12.05 -37.28 13.15
N GLU A 431 12.87 -37.03 14.16
CA GLU A 431 14.30 -36.74 13.98
C GLU A 431 15.10 -37.98 13.57
N ASN A 432 14.76 -39.14 14.13
CA ASN A 432 15.49 -40.39 13.88
C ASN A 432 14.88 -41.23 12.74
N GLY A 433 13.68 -40.89 12.26
CA GLY A 433 12.98 -41.66 11.22
C GLY A 433 12.48 -43.04 11.69
N ASN A 434 12.42 -43.27 13.00
CA ASN A 434 12.02 -44.56 13.56
C ASN A 434 10.50 -44.77 13.47
N SER A 435 10.10 -46.02 13.23
CA SER A 435 8.68 -46.41 13.28
C SER A 435 8.22 -46.67 14.71
N MET A 436 6.97 -46.31 15.02
CA MET A 436 6.30 -46.71 16.26
C MET A 436 4.89 -47.20 15.94
N ASN A 437 4.52 -48.39 16.42
CA ASN A 437 3.23 -49.03 16.15
C ASN A 437 2.90 -49.11 14.65
N GLY A 438 3.90 -49.50 13.84
CA GLY A 438 3.75 -49.61 12.38
C GLY A 438 3.68 -48.27 11.64
N LYS A 439 4.07 -47.15 12.26
CA LYS A 439 3.90 -45.81 11.68
C LYS A 439 5.18 -44.98 11.73
N ILE A 440 5.48 -44.26 10.67
CA ILE A 440 6.60 -43.31 10.57
C ILE A 440 6.02 -41.89 10.54
N TYR A 441 6.60 -40.98 11.32
CA TYR A 441 6.18 -39.59 11.41
C TYR A 441 7.22 -38.70 10.75
N SER A 442 6.82 -37.81 9.84
CA SER A 442 7.75 -36.95 9.11
C SER A 442 7.21 -35.54 8.92
N TYR A 443 8.10 -34.55 8.84
CA TYR A 443 7.76 -33.20 8.37
C TYR A 443 7.79 -33.09 6.84
N LYS A 444 8.29 -34.11 6.14
CA LYS A 444 8.31 -34.20 4.68
C LYS A 444 7.07 -34.92 4.18
N ASP A 445 6.57 -34.50 3.03
CA ASP A 445 5.41 -35.07 2.35
C ASP A 445 5.69 -36.41 1.66
N LYS A 446 6.95 -36.85 1.67
CA LYS A 446 7.44 -38.15 1.19
C LYS A 446 8.55 -38.66 2.12
N LEU A 447 8.67 -39.97 2.25
CA LEU A 447 9.75 -40.65 2.98
C LEU A 447 10.98 -40.87 2.11
#